data_AF-A0A924Q4P2-F1
#
_entry.id   AF-A0A924Q4P2-F1
#
_cell.length_a   1.000
_cell.length_b   1.000
_cell.length_c   1.000
_cell.angle_alpha   90.00
_cell.angle_beta   90.00
_cell.angle_gamma   90.00
#
_symmetry.space_group_name_H-M   'P 1'
#
loop_
_entity.id
_entity.type
_entity.pdbx_description
1 polymer ?
#
loop_
_entity_poly.entity_id
_entity_poly.type
_entity_poly.pdbx_seq_one_letter_code
_entity_poly.pdbx_strand_id
1 'polypeptide(L)' 'ATGERVTLYLGAMKDQAGGKPAPAGTPDRRETAFSFSNDGPVPGFYWIDQGFGYALAGNLPREKLMTIAQAVYQQL' A
#
# COMPACT_ATOMS: atom_id res chain seq x y z
N ALA A 1 -10.76 -8.49 25.70
CA ALA A 1 -10.09 -7.57 24.75
C ALA A 1 -10.93 -7.53 23.48
N THR A 2 -11.33 -6.34 23.03
CA THR A 2 -12.02 -6.19 21.74
C THR A 2 -10.96 -6.15 20.65
N GLY A 3 -10.97 -7.11 19.73
CA GLY A 3 -10.07 -7.08 18.58
C GLY A 3 -10.51 -6.03 17.57
N GLU A 4 -9.56 -5.29 17.00
CA GLU A 4 -9.81 -4.38 15.88
C GLU A 4 -9.56 -5.13 14.57
N ARG A 5 -10.47 -5.03 13.60
CA ARG A 5 -10.34 -5.74 12.30
C ARG A 5 -9.58 -4.90 11.29
N VAL A 6 -8.66 -5.54 10.58
CA VAL A 6 -7.95 -4.96 9.43
C VAL A 6 -8.07 -5.93 8.25
N THR A 7 -8.16 -5.39 7.04
CA THR A 7 -8.21 -6.16 5.79
C THR A 7 -7.01 -5.79 4.93
N LEU A 8 -6.25 -6.79 4.49
CA LEU A 8 -5.19 -6.63 3.50
C LEU A 8 -5.70 -7.12 2.14
N TYR A 9 -5.63 -6.24 1.14
CA TYR A 9 -5.87 -6.55 -0.25
C TYR A 9 -4.52 -6.68 -0.98
N LEU A 10 -4.41 -7.69 -1.84
CA LEU A 10 -3.24 -7.96 -2.68
C LEU A 10 -3.72 -8.19 -4.11
N GLY A 11 -3.05 -7.55 -5.07
CA GLY A 11 -3.32 -7.76 -6.48
C GLY A 11 -2.05 -7.70 -7.32
N ALA A 12 -1.91 -8.61 -8.28
CA ALA A 12 -0.86 -8.52 -9.29
C ALA A 12 -1.10 -7.28 -10.16
N MET A 13 -0.10 -6.39 -10.22
CA MET A 13 -0.08 -5.27 -11.14
C MET A 13 0.44 -5.82 -12.46
N LYS A 14 -0.43 -5.82 -13.48
CA LYS A 14 0.00 -6.08 -14.86
C LYS A 14 1.15 -5.13 -15.13
N ASP A 15 2.28 -5.68 -15.53
CA ASP A 15 3.45 -4.96 -15.97
C ASP A 15 3.02 -3.79 -16.87
N GLN A 16 3.04 -2.57 -16.32
CA GLN A 16 3.26 -1.39 -17.13
C GLN A 16 4.74 -1.35 -17.54
N ALA A 17 5.31 -2.47 -17.99
CA ALA A 17 6.59 -2.54 -18.66
C ALA A 17 6.44 -2.25 -20.17
N GLY A 18 5.21 -2.12 -20.67
CA GLY A 18 4.90 -1.70 -22.05
C GLY A 18 4.52 -0.22 -22.22
N GLY A 19 4.52 0.59 -21.17
CA GLY A 19 4.19 2.01 -21.22
C GLY A 19 5.47 2.86 -21.25
N LYS A 20 5.52 3.86 -22.14
CA LYS A 20 6.63 4.82 -22.32
C LYS A 20 7.34 5.16 -20.99
N PRO A 21 8.69 5.24 -20.96
CA PRO A 21 9.41 5.64 -19.77
C PRO A 21 8.83 6.95 -19.24
N ALA A 22 8.42 6.95 -17.99
CA ALA A 22 7.92 8.14 -17.33
C ALA A 22 9.06 9.18 -17.28
N PRO A 23 8.76 10.48 -17.43
CA PRO A 23 9.78 11.52 -17.45
C PRO A 23 10.64 11.46 -16.17
N ALA A 24 11.95 11.65 -16.34
CA ALA A 24 12.94 11.63 -15.26
C ALA A 24 12.51 12.59 -14.14
N GLY A 25 12.06 12.03 -13.02
CA GLY A 25 11.42 12.78 -11.93
C GLY A 25 10.21 12.07 -11.33
N THR A 26 9.72 11.00 -11.95
CA THR A 26 8.80 10.06 -11.31
C THR A 26 9.62 9.02 -10.53
N PRO A 27 9.34 8.79 -9.23
CA PRO A 27 10.02 7.74 -8.48
C PRO A 27 9.84 6.41 -9.22
N ASP A 28 10.93 5.66 -9.33
CA ASP A 28 10.91 4.35 -9.96
C ASP A 28 9.80 3.54 -9.26
N ARG A 29 8.83 3.01 -10.00
CA ARG A 29 7.71 2.24 -9.41
C ARG A 29 8.19 0.95 -8.72
N ARG A 30 9.49 0.61 -8.80
CA ARG A 30 10.16 -0.42 -8.00
C ARG A 30 10.51 0.04 -6.58
N GLU A 31 10.43 1.34 -6.27
CA GLU A 31 10.57 1.84 -4.90
C GLU A 31 9.24 1.75 -4.16
N THR A 32 9.26 1.03 -3.03
CA THR A 32 8.09 0.87 -2.16
C THR A 32 7.76 2.19 -1.46
N ALA A 33 6.70 2.85 -1.93
CA ALA A 33 6.21 4.10 -1.35
C ALA A 33 4.87 3.88 -0.63
N PHE A 34 4.85 4.08 0.69
CA PHE A 34 3.63 4.02 1.49
C PHE A 34 2.80 5.31 1.30
N SER A 35 1.58 5.16 0.84
CA SER A 35 0.61 6.25 0.66
C SER A 35 -0.59 6.05 1.58
N PHE A 36 -0.98 7.07 2.33
CA PHE A 36 -2.17 7.03 3.19
C PHE A 36 -3.37 7.70 2.51
N SER A 37 -4.56 7.15 2.67
CA SER A 37 -5.80 7.81 2.27
C SER A 37 -6.90 7.58 3.30
N ASN A 38 -7.69 8.63 3.56
CA ASN A 38 -8.83 8.61 4.46
C ASN A 38 -10.07 9.28 3.85
N ASP A 39 -10.07 9.50 2.53
CA ASP A 39 -11.18 10.12 1.82
C ASP A 39 -12.39 9.18 1.65
N GLY A 40 -12.19 7.87 1.88
CA GLY A 40 -13.23 6.85 1.83
C GLY A 40 -13.83 6.51 3.20
N PRO A 41 -14.81 5.60 3.25
CA PRO A 41 -15.48 5.19 4.49
C PRO A 41 -14.56 4.44 5.49
N VAL A 42 -13.40 3.98 5.04
CA VAL A 42 -12.40 3.30 5.87
C VAL A 42 -11.00 3.82 5.50
N PRO A 43 -10.19 4.32 6.46
CA PRO A 43 -8.82 4.72 6.20
C PRO A 43 -7.95 3.53 5.79
N GLY A 44 -6.93 3.79 4.99
CA GLY A 44 -5.98 2.76 4.61
C GLY A 44 -4.65 3.28 4.07
N PHE A 45 -3.69 2.36 4.03
CA PHE A 45 -2.40 2.53 3.38
C PHE A 45 -2.31 1.70 2.11
N TYR A 46 -1.60 2.23 1.13
CA TYR A 46 -1.36 1.61 -0.17
C TYR A 46 0.13 1.63 -0.46
N TRP A 47 0.66 0.55 -1.04
CA TRP A 47 2.03 0.50 -1.54
C TRP A 47 2.13 -0.46 -2.73
N ILE A 48 3.20 -0.31 -3.49
CA ILE A 48 3.55 -1.20 -4.60
C ILE A 48 4.92 -1.79 -4.27
N ASP A 49 5.05 -3.10 -4.42
CA ASP A 49 6.33 -3.79 -4.31
C ASP A 49 6.37 -4.95 -5.31
N GLN A 50 7.49 -5.11 -6.02
CA GLN A 50 7.77 -6.22 -6.94
C GLN A 50 6.62 -6.60 -7.91
N GLY A 51 5.89 -5.61 -8.43
CA GLY A 51 4.79 -5.86 -9.37
C GLY A 51 3.47 -6.28 -8.71
N PHE A 52 3.35 -6.14 -7.39
CA PHE A 52 2.11 -6.30 -6.63
C PHE A 52 1.70 -4.98 -6.01
N GLY A 53 0.39 -4.71 -6.05
CA GLY A 53 -0.23 -3.62 -5.31
C GLY A 53 -0.86 -4.16 -4.02
N TYR A 54 -0.64 -3.45 -2.93
CA TYR A 54 -1.15 -3.78 -1.61
C TYR A 54 -2.00 -2.64 -1.06
N ALA A 55 -3.10 -2.99 -0.39
CA ALA A 55 -3.91 -2.03 0.36
C ALA A 55 -4.28 -2.59 1.73
N LEU A 56 -3.94 -1.87 2.80
CA LEU A 56 -4.28 -2.20 4.17
C LEU A 56 -5.33 -1.21 4.67
N ALA A 57 -6.55 -1.69 4.93
CA ALA A 57 -7.66 -0.86 5.38
C ALA A 57 -8.23 -1.34 6.72
N GLY A 58 -8.57 -0.40 7.60
CA GLY A 58 -9.20 -0.70 8.90
C GLY A 58 -9.63 0.59 9.59
N ASN A 59 -10.60 0.48 10.50
CA ASN A 59 -11.08 1.62 11.28
C ASN A 59 -10.10 1.95 12.42
N LEU A 60 -8.88 2.36 12.05
CA LEU A 60 -7.75 2.61 12.95
C LEU A 60 -7.11 3.97 12.63
N PRO A 61 -6.50 4.64 13.62
CA PRO A 61 -5.69 5.83 13.38
C PRO A 61 -4.54 5.56 12.40
N ARG A 62 -4.14 6.61 11.65
CA ARG A 62 -3.04 6.55 10.67
C ARG A 62 -1.77 5.92 11.24
N GLU A 63 -1.36 6.29 12.45
CA GLU A 63 -0.12 5.76 13.04
C GLU A 63 -0.19 4.25 13.26
N LYS A 64 -1.31 3.74 13.79
CA LYS A 64 -1.52 2.29 13.95
C LYS A 64 -1.51 1.58 12.60
N LEU A 65 -2.20 2.12 11.59
CA LEU A 65 -2.21 1.53 10.25
C LEU A 65 -0.82 1.55 9.62
N MET A 66 -0.03 2.60 9.83
CA MET A 66 1.35 2.69 9.35
C MET A 66 2.23 1.59 9.98
N THR A 67 2.14 1.42 11.30
CA THR A 67 2.89 0.36 12.01
C THR A 67 2.52 -1.02 11.47
N ILE A 68 1.24 -1.28 11.23
CA ILE A 68 0.78 -2.57 10.66
C ILE A 68 1.27 -2.71 9.22
N ALA A 69 1.18 -1.66 8.39
CA ALA A 69 1.65 -1.70 7.00
C ALA A 69 3.15 -1.98 6.91
N GLN A 70 3.96 -1.35 7.76
CA GLN A 70 5.39 -1.63 7.87
C GLN A 70 5.65 -3.07 8.33
N ALA A 71 4.93 -3.55 9.35
CA ALA A 71 5.08 -4.92 9.84
C ALA A 71 4.72 -5.97 8.77
N VAL A 72 3.65 -5.74 8.01
CA VAL A 72 3.26 -6.58 6.87
C VAL A 72 4.36 -6.57 5.82
N TYR A 73 4.83 -5.38 5.43
CA TYR A 73 5.89 -5.25 4.43
C TYR A 73 7.19 -5.98 4.81
N GLN A 74 7.57 -5.99 6.09
CA GLN A 74 8.76 -6.73 6.56
C GLN A 74 8.60 -8.26 6.52
N GLN A 75 7.39 -8.78 6.30
CA GLN A 75 7.11 -10.22 6.26
C GLN A 75 6.84 -10.76 4.85
N LEU A 76 6.74 -9.88 3.85
CA LEU A 76 6.61 -10.25 2.44
C LEU A 76 7.97 -10.71 1.89
#